data_AF-A0A7C7PL53-F1
#
_entry.id   AF-A0A7C7PL53-F1
#
_cell.length_a   1.000
_cell.length_b   1.000
_cell.length_c   1.000
_cell.angle_alpha   90.00
_cell.angle_beta   90.00
_cell.angle_gamma   90.00
#
_symmetry.space_group_name_H-M   'P 1'
#
loop_
_entity.id
_entity.type
_entity.pdbx_description
1 polymer ?
#
loop_
_entity_poly.entity_id
_entity_poly.type
_entity_poly.pdbx_seq_one_letter_code
_entity_poly.pdbx_strand_id
1 'polypeptide(L)'
;NGGQIGFNPTASSGDADFGLLYVGVADGGSGGDPLNLSQNLNSAFGKIFRIDPLGSSSTNGSYGIPADNPFANDGDNNTLSEIYASGVRNPQRFAWDPDNGNMFLADIGQNIVEEISLVTSGANLGWNTWEGSFRFISRSAVNLSNPRGDEALTYPVAEYGQEDPLLQRSSAATGLHVYRSDAIPELANLVLFGDNPSGEVFYVQADGLPSGGQDAIRRILLNDSGDSKTLLQLIQEKNREQGRSPAGRADLRFGSGPDGQVFLLNKRDGIIRLFVSSTGSL
;
A
#
# COMPACT_ATOMS: atom_id res chain seq x y z
N ASN A 1 3.05 -1.66 -14.48
CA ASN A 1 3.45 -0.91 -13.27
C ASN A 1 4.17 -1.86 -12.33
N GLY A 2 5.38 -1.51 -11.88
CA GLY A 2 6.07 -2.26 -10.82
C GLY A 2 5.68 -1.71 -9.46
N GLY A 3 5.38 -2.58 -8.50
CA GLY A 3 5.03 -2.20 -7.13
C GLY A 3 6.27 -1.82 -6.30
N GLN A 4 6.20 -2.09 -4.99
CA GLN A 4 7.34 -1.96 -4.09
C GLN A 4 8.15 -3.28 -4.04
N ILE A 5 9.46 -3.14 -3.78
CA ILE A 5 10.36 -4.24 -3.40
C ILE A 5 10.91 -3.86 -2.02
N GLY A 6 10.90 -4.78 -1.07
CA GLY A 6 11.38 -4.50 0.29
C GLY A 6 11.53 -5.75 1.14
N PHE A 7 12.45 -5.69 2.09
CA PHE A 7 12.55 -6.68 3.16
C PHE A 7 11.56 -6.33 4.26
N ASN A 8 11.13 -7.34 5.02
CA ASN A 8 10.41 -7.09 6.26
C ASN A 8 11.38 -6.45 7.29
N PRO A 9 11.21 -5.17 7.66
CA PRO A 9 12.13 -4.48 8.54
C PRO A 9 11.94 -4.85 10.02
N THR A 10 10.88 -5.58 10.36
CA THR A 10 10.56 -5.98 11.74
C THR A 10 11.20 -7.32 12.10
N ALA A 11 11.62 -8.10 11.10
CA ALA A 11 12.31 -9.35 11.30
C ALA A 11 13.77 -9.13 11.73
N SER A 12 14.19 -9.85 12.75
CA SER A 12 15.55 -9.87 13.29
C SER A 12 16.25 -11.21 13.04
N SER A 13 17.57 -11.25 13.20
CA SER A 13 18.33 -12.49 12.99
C SER A 13 17.78 -13.63 13.85
N GLY A 14 17.38 -14.72 13.19
CA GLY A 14 16.74 -15.88 13.83
C GLY A 14 15.25 -16.00 13.54
N ASP A 15 14.59 -14.90 13.15
CA ASP A 15 13.19 -14.94 12.71
C ASP A 15 13.07 -15.63 11.35
N ALA A 16 11.97 -16.34 11.13
CA ALA A 16 11.71 -17.06 9.88
C ALA A 16 11.68 -16.12 8.66
N ASP A 17 11.29 -14.86 8.86
CA ASP A 17 11.17 -13.86 7.79
C ASP A 17 12.44 -13.01 7.61
N PHE A 18 13.48 -13.25 8.40
CA PHE A 18 14.71 -12.47 8.36
C PHE A 18 15.44 -12.66 7.04
N GLY A 19 15.69 -11.55 6.34
CA GLY A 19 16.40 -11.55 5.06
C GLY A 19 15.52 -11.97 3.87
N LEU A 20 14.22 -12.21 4.06
CA LEU A 20 13.31 -12.51 2.96
C LEU A 20 12.84 -11.23 2.26
N LEU A 21 12.78 -11.30 0.93
CA LEU A 21 12.45 -10.18 0.06
C LEU A 21 11.01 -10.29 -0.47
N TYR A 22 10.23 -9.23 -0.28
CA TYR A 22 8.89 -9.10 -0.81
C TYR A 22 8.88 -8.24 -2.08
N VAL A 23 8.11 -8.66 -3.09
CA VAL A 23 8.04 -8.01 -4.40
C VAL A 23 6.58 -7.87 -4.84
N GLY A 24 6.09 -6.64 -4.99
CA GLY A 24 4.77 -6.35 -5.52
C GLY A 24 4.76 -6.22 -7.05
N VAL A 25 3.88 -6.98 -7.71
CA VAL A 25 3.73 -6.98 -9.17
C VAL A 25 2.26 -6.71 -9.54
N ALA A 26 2.03 -5.65 -10.32
CA ALA A 26 0.70 -5.27 -10.80
C ALA A 26 0.10 -6.28 -11.79
N ASP A 27 -1.18 -6.14 -12.11
CA ASP A 27 -1.98 -7.02 -12.97
C ASP A 27 -1.64 -7.02 -14.47
N GLY A 28 -0.72 -6.14 -14.93
CA GLY A 28 -0.35 -6.00 -16.35
C GLY A 28 -1.03 -4.82 -17.07
N GLY A 29 -1.96 -4.10 -16.43
CA GLY A 29 -2.38 -2.74 -16.79
C GLY A 29 -3.53 -2.60 -17.78
N SER A 30 -3.98 -3.67 -18.44
CA SER A 30 -5.22 -3.64 -19.19
C SER A 30 -6.40 -3.61 -18.23
N GLY A 31 -7.11 -2.48 -18.18
CA GLY A 31 -8.11 -2.30 -17.13
C GLY A 31 -9.23 -3.34 -17.17
N GLY A 32 -9.56 -3.84 -15.98
CA GLY A 32 -10.42 -5.01 -15.78
C GLY A 32 -9.70 -6.35 -15.94
N ASP A 33 -8.37 -6.38 -16.08
CA ASP A 33 -7.53 -7.60 -16.21
C ASP A 33 -8.18 -8.67 -17.12
N PRO A 34 -8.31 -8.40 -18.43
CA PRO A 34 -9.06 -9.27 -19.35
C PRO A 34 -8.46 -10.67 -19.51
N LEU A 35 -7.21 -10.88 -19.08
CA LEU A 35 -6.53 -12.16 -19.10
C LEU A 35 -6.57 -12.88 -17.74
N ASN A 36 -7.25 -12.29 -16.74
CA ASN A 36 -7.41 -12.81 -15.39
C ASN A 36 -6.05 -13.16 -14.73
N LEU A 37 -5.02 -12.35 -14.99
CA LEU A 37 -3.66 -12.62 -14.56
C LEU A 37 -3.50 -12.52 -13.05
N SER A 38 -4.20 -11.58 -12.42
CA SER A 38 -4.21 -11.36 -10.96
C SER A 38 -4.67 -12.59 -10.17
N GLN A 39 -5.67 -13.31 -10.69
CA GLN A 39 -6.19 -14.55 -10.11
C GLN A 39 -5.47 -15.81 -10.61
N ASN A 40 -4.86 -15.76 -11.80
CA ASN A 40 -4.10 -16.89 -12.34
C ASN A 40 -2.78 -17.09 -11.55
N LEU A 41 -2.67 -18.19 -10.82
CA LEU A 41 -1.49 -18.52 -10.02
C LEU A 41 -0.28 -19.01 -10.84
N ASN A 42 -0.47 -19.31 -12.12
CA ASN A 42 0.60 -19.55 -13.10
C ASN A 42 1.10 -18.23 -13.74
N SER A 43 0.57 -17.09 -13.34
CA SER A 43 1.00 -15.78 -13.83
C SER A 43 1.74 -15.00 -12.75
N ALA A 44 2.79 -14.30 -13.17
CA ALA A 44 3.55 -13.43 -12.28
C ALA A 44 2.88 -12.08 -11.99
N PHE A 45 1.77 -11.76 -12.67
CA PHE A 45 1.09 -10.48 -12.53
C PHE A 45 0.01 -10.53 -11.45
N GLY A 46 -0.23 -9.39 -10.79
CA GLY A 46 -1.20 -9.22 -9.72
C GLY A 46 -0.87 -10.09 -8.49
N LYS A 47 0.41 -10.09 -8.09
CA LYS A 47 0.93 -10.88 -6.96
C LYS A 47 1.76 -10.02 -6.00
N ILE A 48 1.81 -10.47 -4.75
CA ILE A 48 2.93 -10.20 -3.84
C ILE A 48 3.75 -11.49 -3.77
N PHE A 49 5.02 -11.41 -4.12
CA PHE A 49 5.96 -12.52 -3.96
C PHE A 49 6.76 -12.39 -2.68
N ARG A 50 7.23 -13.52 -2.14
CA ARG A 50 8.17 -13.63 -1.02
C ARG A 50 9.24 -14.66 -1.38
N ILE A 51 10.50 -14.22 -1.43
CA ILE A 51 11.64 -15.05 -1.83
C ILE A 51 12.80 -14.91 -0.85
N ASP A 52 13.68 -15.90 -0.80
CA ASP A 52 15.00 -15.78 -0.18
C ASP A 52 16.02 -15.36 -1.25
N PRO A 53 16.50 -14.11 -1.28
CA PRO A 53 17.44 -13.66 -2.30
C PRO A 53 18.84 -14.30 -2.20
N LEU A 54 19.16 -15.00 -1.11
CA LEU A 54 20.45 -15.68 -0.91
C LEU A 54 20.36 -17.20 -1.12
N GLY A 55 19.15 -17.75 -1.20
CA GLY A 55 18.92 -19.16 -1.47
C GLY A 55 19.08 -19.55 -2.95
N SER A 56 18.79 -20.81 -3.26
CA SER A 56 18.91 -21.34 -4.64
C SER A 56 17.90 -22.45 -4.96
N SER A 57 16.83 -22.58 -4.18
CA SER A 57 15.81 -23.63 -4.35
C SER A 57 14.75 -23.33 -5.42
N SER A 58 14.76 -22.15 -6.01
CA SER A 58 13.86 -21.82 -7.13
C SER A 58 14.19 -22.63 -8.39
N THR A 59 13.24 -22.71 -9.31
CA THR A 59 13.38 -23.46 -10.58
C THR A 59 14.59 -23.02 -11.42
N ASN A 60 14.99 -21.74 -11.36
CA ASN A 60 16.15 -21.24 -12.08
C ASN A 60 17.45 -21.23 -11.25
N GLY A 61 17.39 -21.62 -9.97
CA GLY A 61 18.54 -21.70 -9.07
C GLY A 61 19.12 -20.36 -8.61
N SER A 62 18.47 -19.22 -8.92
CA SER A 62 19.01 -17.88 -8.64
C SER A 62 18.56 -17.26 -7.31
N TYR A 63 17.60 -17.89 -6.63
CA TYR A 63 17.07 -17.49 -5.33
C TYR A 63 16.40 -18.69 -4.66
N GLY A 64 16.06 -18.57 -3.38
CA GLY A 64 15.33 -19.57 -2.61
C GLY A 64 13.82 -19.31 -2.56
N ILE A 65 13.07 -20.39 -2.52
CA ILE A 65 11.64 -20.41 -2.18
C ILE A 65 11.53 -20.71 -0.68
N PRO A 66 11.00 -19.79 0.15
CA PRO A 66 10.68 -20.09 1.54
C PRO A 66 9.72 -21.28 1.63
N ALA A 67 10.07 -22.29 2.44
CA ALA A 67 9.30 -23.53 2.51
C ALA A 67 7.88 -23.36 3.09
N ASP A 68 7.67 -22.27 3.83
CA ASP A 68 6.41 -21.84 4.43
C ASP A 68 5.60 -20.89 3.53
N ASN A 69 6.04 -20.63 2.30
CA ASN A 69 5.19 -19.95 1.33
C ASN A 69 3.91 -20.78 1.07
N PRO A 70 2.75 -20.12 0.92
CA PRO A 70 1.45 -20.79 0.86
C PRO A 70 1.30 -21.76 -0.32
N PHE A 71 2.06 -21.52 -1.40
CA PHE A 71 2.01 -22.31 -2.62
C PHE A 71 3.32 -23.08 -2.90
N ALA A 72 4.25 -23.14 -1.95
CA ALA A 72 5.52 -23.85 -2.18
C ALA A 72 5.36 -25.37 -2.31
N ASN A 73 4.31 -25.92 -1.71
CA ASN A 73 4.08 -27.37 -1.62
C ASN A 73 2.61 -27.73 -1.90
N ASP A 74 1.92 -26.97 -2.76
CA ASP A 74 0.50 -27.19 -3.08
C ASP A 74 0.25 -28.42 -4.00
N GLY A 75 1.31 -28.94 -4.61
CA GLY A 75 1.25 -30.10 -5.51
C GLY A 75 0.89 -29.77 -6.96
N ASP A 76 0.74 -28.49 -7.31
CA ASP A 76 0.51 -28.04 -8.69
C ASP A 76 1.78 -27.38 -9.27
N ASN A 77 2.41 -28.07 -10.23
CA ASN A 77 3.61 -27.57 -10.90
C ASN A 77 3.38 -26.30 -11.74
N ASN A 78 2.13 -25.89 -11.95
CA ASN A 78 1.80 -24.64 -12.65
C ASN A 78 1.66 -23.46 -11.69
N THR A 79 1.53 -23.70 -10.38
CA THR A 79 1.49 -22.61 -9.41
C THR A 79 2.90 -22.06 -9.18
N LEU A 80 3.04 -20.74 -9.18
CA LEU A 80 4.29 -20.09 -8.81
C LEU A 80 4.48 -20.15 -7.29
N SER A 81 5.47 -20.93 -6.84
CA SER A 81 5.80 -21.13 -5.43
C SER A 81 6.29 -19.86 -4.72
N GLU A 82 6.66 -18.82 -5.47
CA GLU A 82 7.05 -17.50 -4.97
C GLU A 82 5.87 -16.72 -4.38
N ILE A 83 4.63 -17.07 -4.74
CA ILE A 83 3.44 -16.30 -4.37
C ILE A 83 3.26 -16.32 -2.86
N TYR A 84 3.21 -15.13 -2.26
CA TYR A 84 2.81 -14.89 -0.88
C TYR A 84 1.33 -14.49 -0.79
N ALA A 85 0.88 -13.62 -1.70
CA ALA A 85 -0.52 -13.22 -1.85
C ALA A 85 -0.85 -12.94 -3.32
N SER A 86 -2.12 -13.05 -3.68
CA SER A 86 -2.64 -12.86 -5.04
C SER A 86 -3.78 -11.85 -5.09
N GLY A 87 -4.27 -11.54 -6.30
CA GLY A 87 -5.44 -10.70 -6.47
C GLY A 87 -5.20 -9.22 -6.20
N VAL A 88 -3.98 -8.72 -6.44
CA VAL A 88 -3.66 -7.28 -6.39
C VAL A 88 -3.73 -6.67 -7.78
N ARG A 89 -4.06 -5.38 -7.84
CA ARG A 89 -4.21 -4.65 -9.11
C ARG A 89 -2.96 -3.85 -9.44
N ASN A 90 -2.55 -2.94 -8.57
CA ASN A 90 -1.39 -2.07 -8.68
C ASN A 90 -0.78 -1.80 -7.27
N PRO A 91 -0.14 -2.81 -6.65
CA PRO A 91 0.33 -2.78 -5.27
C PRO A 91 1.44 -1.74 -5.07
N GLN A 92 1.07 -0.52 -4.70
CA GLN A 92 1.93 0.64 -4.86
C GLN A 92 3.00 0.72 -3.76
N ARG A 93 2.59 0.57 -2.50
CA ARG A 93 3.48 0.49 -1.33
C ARG A 93 2.93 -0.50 -0.32
N PHE A 94 3.82 -1.08 0.46
CA PHE A 94 3.51 -1.87 1.64
C PHE A 94 4.45 -1.51 2.79
N ALA A 95 3.98 -1.72 4.01
CA ALA A 95 4.74 -1.53 5.24
C ALA A 95 4.29 -2.55 6.30
N TRP A 96 5.18 -2.84 7.24
CA TRP A 96 4.90 -3.72 8.36
C TRP A 96 4.64 -2.91 9.62
N ASP A 97 3.72 -3.38 10.44
CA ASP A 97 3.55 -2.96 11.81
C ASP A 97 4.67 -3.56 12.68
N PRO A 98 5.53 -2.75 13.31
CA PRO A 98 6.62 -3.25 14.14
C PRO A 98 6.15 -3.98 15.40
N ASP A 99 4.92 -3.75 15.86
CA ASP A 99 4.45 -4.33 17.12
C ASP A 99 3.90 -5.75 16.96
N ASN A 100 3.29 -6.05 15.81
CA ASN A 100 2.60 -7.32 15.58
C ASN A 100 2.96 -8.03 14.26
N GLY A 101 3.74 -7.39 13.38
CA GLY A 101 4.18 -7.95 12.10
C GLY A 101 3.15 -7.90 10.98
N ASN A 102 1.99 -7.28 11.18
CA ASN A 102 0.98 -7.13 10.13
C ASN A 102 1.54 -6.34 8.94
N MET A 103 1.40 -6.88 7.74
CA MET A 103 1.74 -6.19 6.50
C MET A 103 0.51 -5.47 5.96
N PHE A 104 0.61 -4.15 5.78
CA PHE A 104 -0.39 -3.35 5.07
C PHE A 104 0.05 -3.11 3.63
N LEU A 105 -0.91 -3.02 2.72
CA LEU A 105 -0.71 -2.72 1.31
C LEU A 105 -1.65 -1.58 0.88
N ALA A 106 -1.08 -0.57 0.21
CA ALA A 106 -1.83 0.43 -0.54
C ALA A 106 -1.88 -0.03 -1.99
N ASP A 107 -3.07 -0.43 -2.44
CA ASP A 107 -3.32 -0.87 -3.79
C ASP A 107 -4.18 0.17 -4.54
N ILE A 108 -3.73 0.57 -5.73
CA ILE A 108 -4.46 1.55 -6.55
C ILE A 108 -5.48 0.80 -7.37
N GLY A 109 -6.77 1.05 -7.13
CA GLY A 109 -7.86 0.43 -7.86
C GLY A 109 -7.96 0.82 -9.33
N GLN A 110 -8.92 0.23 -10.03
CA GLN A 110 -9.04 0.42 -11.46
C GLN A 110 -9.50 1.82 -11.83
N ASN A 111 -10.53 2.34 -11.16
CA ASN A 111 -11.11 3.68 -11.36
C ASN A 111 -12.13 4.08 -10.28
N ILE A 112 -12.53 3.19 -9.38
CA ILE A 112 -13.70 3.40 -8.52
C ILE A 112 -13.29 3.44 -7.06
N VAL A 113 -12.50 2.47 -6.61
CA VAL A 113 -12.16 2.32 -5.20
C VAL A 113 -10.65 2.28 -5.02
N GLU A 114 -10.14 3.11 -4.13
CA GLU A 114 -8.78 3.01 -3.60
C GLU A 114 -8.80 2.24 -2.29
N GLU A 115 -7.75 1.47 -2.00
CA GLU A 115 -7.79 0.53 -0.89
C GLU A 115 -6.47 0.40 -0.11
N ILE A 116 -6.62 0.21 1.20
CA ILE A 116 -5.59 -0.22 2.13
C ILE A 116 -6.00 -1.58 2.68
N SER A 117 -5.17 -2.60 2.46
CA SER A 117 -5.49 -4.00 2.81
C SER A 117 -4.44 -4.59 3.74
N LEU A 118 -4.85 -5.50 4.61
CA LEU A 118 -3.91 -6.40 5.28
C LEU A 118 -3.51 -7.51 4.32
N VAL A 119 -2.21 -7.83 4.27
CA VAL A 119 -1.66 -8.90 3.44
C VAL A 119 -1.12 -9.98 4.35
N THR A 120 -1.73 -11.16 4.28
CA THR A 120 -1.29 -12.36 5.01
C THR A 120 -0.88 -13.45 4.03
N SER A 121 -0.16 -14.46 4.53
CA SER A 121 0.22 -15.64 3.74
C SER A 121 -1.03 -16.30 3.13
N GLY A 122 -1.04 -16.44 1.80
CA GLY A 122 -2.12 -17.04 1.03
C GLY A 122 -3.31 -16.12 0.75
N ALA A 123 -3.26 -14.84 1.15
CA ALA A 123 -4.36 -13.91 0.92
C ALA A 123 -4.67 -13.75 -0.57
N ASN A 124 -5.97 -13.72 -0.89
CA ASN A 124 -6.47 -13.30 -2.19
C ASN A 124 -7.21 -11.96 -2.01
N LEU A 125 -6.64 -10.90 -2.55
CA LEU A 125 -7.16 -9.53 -2.43
C LEU A 125 -8.29 -9.23 -3.44
N GLY A 126 -8.68 -10.22 -4.25
CA GLY A 126 -9.95 -10.22 -4.97
C GLY A 126 -9.95 -9.55 -6.34
N TRP A 127 -8.96 -8.70 -6.68
CA TRP A 127 -8.85 -8.17 -8.04
C TRP A 127 -8.62 -9.32 -9.02
N ASN A 128 -9.33 -9.41 -10.15
CA ASN A 128 -10.22 -8.42 -10.76
C ASN A 128 -11.72 -8.65 -10.56
N THR A 129 -12.11 -9.63 -9.76
CA THR A 129 -13.54 -9.90 -9.50
C THR A 129 -14.12 -8.87 -8.52
N TRP A 130 -13.26 -8.30 -7.68
CA TRP A 130 -13.61 -7.30 -6.68
C TRP A 130 -12.70 -6.07 -6.82
N GLU A 131 -13.26 -4.88 -6.62
CA GLU A 131 -12.55 -3.61 -6.46
C GLU A 131 -12.97 -3.05 -5.10
N GLY A 132 -12.08 -3.15 -4.11
CA GLY A 132 -12.44 -3.07 -2.69
C GLY A 132 -13.51 -4.08 -2.30
N SER A 133 -14.51 -3.62 -1.56
CA SER A 133 -15.64 -4.43 -1.08
C SER A 133 -16.67 -4.80 -2.15
N PHE A 134 -16.54 -4.33 -3.39
CA PHE A 134 -17.61 -4.40 -4.40
C PHE A 134 -17.19 -5.23 -5.60
N ARG A 135 -18.14 -5.97 -6.19
CA ARG A 135 -17.83 -6.73 -7.41
C ARG A 135 -17.57 -5.78 -8.57
N PHE A 136 -16.44 -5.97 -9.24
CA PHE A 136 -16.08 -5.19 -10.41
C PHE A 136 -17.02 -5.52 -11.58
N ILE A 137 -17.49 -4.50 -12.30
CA ILE A 137 -18.26 -4.67 -13.54
C ILE A 137 -17.49 -4.08 -14.71
N SER A 138 -17.03 -2.84 -14.55
CA SER A 138 -16.29 -2.12 -15.58
C SER A 138 -15.52 -0.97 -14.95
N ARG A 139 -14.73 -0.28 -15.78
CA ARG A 139 -14.00 0.94 -15.43
C ARG A 139 -14.84 2.10 -14.91
N SER A 140 -16.16 1.98 -14.88
CA SER A 140 -17.10 3.02 -14.42
C SER A 140 -18.21 2.48 -13.53
N ALA A 141 -18.20 1.19 -13.17
CA ALA A 141 -19.23 0.60 -12.33
C ALA A 141 -18.71 -0.58 -11.50
N VAL A 142 -19.21 -0.64 -10.27
CA VAL A 142 -19.19 -1.83 -9.40
C VAL A 142 -20.61 -2.23 -9.02
N ASN A 143 -20.82 -3.48 -8.62
CA ASN A 143 -22.08 -3.92 -8.04
C ASN A 143 -22.11 -3.63 -6.54
N LEU A 144 -23.07 -2.82 -6.11
CA LEU A 144 -23.27 -2.47 -4.70
C LEU A 144 -24.06 -3.53 -3.92
N SER A 145 -24.57 -4.56 -4.60
CA SER A 145 -25.31 -5.65 -3.97
C SER A 145 -24.36 -6.67 -3.36
N ASN A 146 -24.66 -7.10 -2.13
CA ASN A 146 -23.86 -8.08 -1.39
C ASN A 146 -22.37 -7.72 -1.35
N PRO A 147 -21.99 -6.52 -0.86
CA PRO A 147 -20.60 -6.16 -0.69
C PRO A 147 -19.96 -7.18 0.26
N ARG A 148 -18.74 -7.58 -0.07
CA ARG A 148 -17.98 -8.59 0.67
C ARG A 148 -18.62 -9.98 0.74
N GLY A 149 -19.35 -10.35 -0.32
CA GLY A 149 -20.11 -11.58 -0.40
C GLY A 149 -19.30 -12.87 -0.66
N ASP A 150 -17.97 -12.84 -0.57
CA ASP A 150 -17.09 -14.00 -0.75
C ASP A 150 -16.09 -14.11 0.40
N GLU A 151 -16.30 -15.07 1.30
CA GLU A 151 -15.50 -15.28 2.50
C GLU A 151 -14.07 -15.76 2.21
N ALA A 152 -13.79 -16.22 0.98
CA ALA A 152 -12.43 -16.62 0.58
C ALA A 152 -11.51 -15.42 0.31
N LEU A 153 -12.06 -14.21 0.26
CA LEU A 153 -11.31 -13.01 -0.09
C LEU A 153 -10.90 -12.21 1.14
N THR A 154 -9.75 -11.57 1.00
CA THR A 154 -9.26 -10.57 1.94
C THR A 154 -9.75 -9.21 1.49
N TYR A 155 -10.72 -8.67 2.21
CA TYR A 155 -11.24 -7.32 1.97
C TYR A 155 -10.36 -6.27 2.63
N PRO A 156 -10.34 -5.03 2.10
CA PRO A 156 -9.52 -3.98 2.66
C PRO A 156 -9.87 -3.68 4.12
N VAL A 157 -8.93 -3.06 4.83
CA VAL A 157 -9.19 -2.46 6.14
C VAL A 157 -9.62 -1.00 6.02
N ALA A 158 -9.36 -0.36 4.88
CA ALA A 158 -9.86 0.97 4.54
C ALA A 158 -10.06 1.06 3.03
N GLU A 159 -11.14 1.68 2.58
CA GLU A 159 -11.41 1.89 1.17
C GLU A 159 -12.09 3.25 0.96
N TYR A 160 -11.90 3.88 -0.19
CA TYR A 160 -12.53 5.16 -0.49
C TYR A 160 -12.73 5.37 -1.99
N GLY A 161 -13.75 6.12 -2.36
CA GLY A 161 -14.11 6.33 -3.76
C GLY A 161 -13.22 7.35 -4.46
N GLN A 162 -12.76 7.07 -5.68
CA GLN A 162 -12.04 8.07 -6.50
C GLN A 162 -12.91 9.27 -6.90
N GLU A 163 -14.24 9.12 -6.84
CA GLU A 163 -15.22 10.16 -7.13
C GLU A 163 -15.84 10.79 -5.87
N ASP A 164 -15.31 10.50 -4.67
CA ASP A 164 -15.82 11.08 -3.44
C ASP A 164 -15.73 12.62 -3.49
N PRO A 165 -16.85 13.36 -3.33
CA PRO A 165 -16.87 14.82 -3.46
C PRO A 165 -16.09 15.54 -2.35
N LEU A 166 -15.72 14.86 -1.27
CA LEU A 166 -14.88 15.38 -0.20
C LEU A 166 -13.38 15.22 -0.50
N LEU A 167 -13.03 14.42 -1.50
CA LEU A 167 -11.66 14.13 -1.92
C LEU A 167 -11.35 14.76 -3.29
N GLN A 168 -10.06 14.89 -3.60
CA GLN A 168 -9.67 15.23 -4.97
C GLN A 168 -10.01 14.08 -5.91
N ARG A 169 -10.52 14.41 -7.10
CA ARG A 169 -10.72 13.44 -8.19
C ARG A 169 -9.42 12.72 -8.58
N SER A 170 -9.60 11.51 -9.12
CA SER A 170 -8.53 10.67 -9.63
C SER A 170 -7.56 10.22 -8.55
N SER A 171 -8.09 9.89 -7.36
CA SER A 171 -7.30 9.41 -6.24
C SER A 171 -6.45 8.19 -6.62
N ALA A 172 -5.31 8.05 -5.95
CA ALA A 172 -4.44 6.90 -6.08
C ALA A 172 -3.73 6.65 -4.75
N ALA A 173 -4.18 5.64 -4.00
CA ALA A 173 -3.60 5.21 -2.74
C ALA A 173 -2.10 4.96 -2.91
N THR A 174 -1.32 5.50 -1.98
CA THR A 174 0.13 5.47 -2.02
C THR A 174 0.69 5.69 -0.64
N GLY A 175 1.94 5.27 -0.45
CA GLY A 175 2.63 5.53 0.80
C GLY A 175 1.99 4.74 1.94
N LEU A 176 2.81 4.06 2.71
CA LEU A 176 2.36 3.40 3.93
C LEU A 176 3.44 3.56 4.98
N HIS A 177 3.01 3.88 6.19
CA HIS A 177 3.87 3.89 7.36
C HIS A 177 3.03 3.57 8.61
N VAL A 178 3.42 2.56 9.37
CA VAL A 178 2.79 2.23 10.64
C VAL A 178 3.60 2.90 11.75
N TYR A 179 2.97 3.81 12.50
CA TYR A 179 3.66 4.61 13.50
C TYR A 179 3.34 4.12 14.91
N ARG A 180 4.35 3.53 15.57
CA ARG A 180 4.25 2.99 16.95
C ARG A 180 5.09 3.76 17.98
N SER A 181 5.84 4.78 17.54
CA SER A 181 6.62 5.64 18.45
C SER A 181 5.73 6.66 19.17
N ASP A 182 6.19 7.14 20.33
CA ASP A 182 5.60 8.23 21.09
C ASP A 182 6.24 9.60 20.80
N ALA A 183 7.23 9.69 19.91
CA ALA A 183 7.94 10.93 19.60
C ALA A 183 7.02 12.00 18.97
N ILE A 184 5.99 11.57 18.24
CA ILE A 184 4.87 12.40 17.79
C ILE A 184 3.59 11.76 18.33
N PRO A 185 3.14 12.11 19.54
CA PRO A 185 2.03 11.45 20.21
C PRO A 185 0.74 11.44 19.39
N GLU A 186 0.52 12.46 18.56
CA GLU A 186 -0.67 12.55 17.69
C GLU A 186 -0.70 11.49 16.58
N LEU A 187 0.43 10.85 16.28
CA LEU A 187 0.55 9.80 15.28
C LEU A 187 0.61 8.39 15.87
N ALA A 188 0.69 8.27 17.20
CA ALA A 188 0.85 6.98 17.86
C ALA A 188 -0.30 6.01 17.53
N ASN A 189 0.05 4.77 17.20
CA ASN A 189 -0.86 3.68 16.84
C ASN A 189 -1.68 3.92 15.57
N LEU A 190 -1.14 4.70 14.62
CA LEU A 190 -1.79 4.97 13.35
C LEU A 190 -1.10 4.26 12.18
N VAL A 191 -1.90 3.80 11.23
CA VAL A 191 -1.44 3.47 9.87
C VAL A 191 -1.61 4.69 9.01
N LEU A 192 -0.51 5.33 8.63
CA LEU A 192 -0.48 6.48 7.74
C LEU A 192 -0.41 6.00 6.30
N PHE A 193 -1.25 6.58 5.45
CA PHE A 193 -1.20 6.42 4.00
C PHE A 193 -1.49 7.75 3.33
N GLY A 194 -1.32 7.83 2.02
CA GLY A 194 -1.54 9.07 1.28
C GLY A 194 -2.20 8.88 -0.06
N ASP A 195 -2.47 10.01 -0.71
CA ASP A 195 -2.96 10.10 -2.08
C ASP A 195 -1.88 10.67 -3.00
N ASN A 196 -1.59 9.99 -4.11
CA ASN A 196 -0.47 10.35 -4.99
C ASN A 196 -0.67 11.69 -5.69
N PRO A 197 -1.84 11.97 -6.28
CA PRO A 197 -2.13 13.26 -6.89
C PRO A 197 -2.15 14.42 -5.90
N SER A 198 -3.02 14.37 -4.90
CA SER A 198 -3.25 15.51 -4.00
C SER A 198 -2.14 15.69 -2.98
N GLY A 199 -1.44 14.61 -2.64
CA GLY A 199 -0.48 14.60 -1.54
C GLY A 199 -1.16 14.72 -0.18
N GLU A 200 -2.44 14.41 -0.09
CA GLU A 200 -3.13 14.26 1.19
C GLU A 200 -2.56 13.08 1.95
N VAL A 201 -2.60 13.20 3.28
CA VAL A 201 -2.21 12.15 4.21
C VAL A 201 -3.46 11.75 4.98
N PHE A 202 -3.70 10.46 5.06
CA PHE A 202 -4.81 9.85 5.76
C PHE A 202 -4.30 8.85 6.81
N TYR A 203 -5.18 8.48 7.72
CA TYR A 203 -4.92 7.40 8.66
C TYR A 203 -6.16 6.55 8.98
N VAL A 204 -5.86 5.32 9.39
CA VAL A 204 -6.74 4.45 10.19
C VAL A 204 -6.00 4.05 11.46
N GLN A 205 -6.73 3.50 12.43
CA GLN A 205 -6.10 2.94 13.63
C GLN A 205 -5.31 1.68 13.24
N ALA A 206 -4.12 1.48 13.81
CA ALA A 206 -3.33 0.27 13.59
C ALA A 206 -3.86 -0.94 14.36
N ASP A 207 -4.61 -0.69 15.44
CA ASP A 207 -5.28 -1.70 16.25
C ASP A 207 -6.79 -1.68 16.04
N GLY A 208 -7.45 -2.79 16.40
CA GLY A 208 -8.91 -2.90 16.29
C GLY A 208 -9.43 -2.88 14.85
N LEU A 209 -8.59 -3.33 13.90
CA LEU A 209 -8.92 -3.38 12.47
C LEU A 209 -10.16 -4.24 12.23
N PRO A 210 -11.01 -3.87 11.26
CA PRO A 210 -12.17 -4.67 10.90
C PRO A 210 -11.73 -6.03 10.33
N SER A 211 -12.41 -7.10 10.74
CA SER A 211 -12.27 -8.43 10.13
C SER A 211 -13.02 -8.49 8.80
N GLY A 212 -12.52 -7.74 7.82
CA GLY A 212 -13.18 -7.43 6.55
C GLY A 212 -14.12 -6.23 6.66
N GLY A 213 -14.15 -5.37 5.64
CA GLY A 213 -14.96 -4.15 5.65
C GLY A 213 -14.19 -2.92 5.23
N GLN A 214 -14.46 -1.81 5.90
CA GLN A 214 -13.62 -0.61 5.85
C GLN A 214 -13.74 0.10 7.20
N ASP A 215 -12.63 0.54 7.75
CA ASP A 215 -12.59 1.59 8.77
C ASP A 215 -12.70 2.96 8.08
N ALA A 216 -13.22 3.94 8.80
CA ALA A 216 -13.27 5.31 8.33
C ALA A 216 -11.85 5.86 8.17
N ILE A 217 -11.54 6.39 6.99
CA ILE A 217 -10.31 7.14 6.81
C ILE A 217 -10.43 8.52 7.46
N ARG A 218 -9.38 8.98 8.13
CA ARG A 218 -9.30 10.34 8.67
C ARG A 218 -8.16 11.08 8.00
N ARG A 219 -8.37 12.36 7.66
CA ARG A 219 -7.35 13.20 7.02
C ARG A 219 -6.45 13.86 8.06
N ILE A 220 -5.14 13.83 7.84
CA ILE A 220 -4.17 14.65 8.56
C ILE A 220 -4.02 15.97 7.81
N LEU A 221 -4.31 17.08 8.51
CA LEU A 221 -4.10 18.42 7.98
C LEU A 221 -2.66 18.85 8.27
N LEU A 222 -1.84 18.96 7.22
CA LEU A 222 -0.50 19.50 7.36
C LEU A 222 -0.61 21.02 7.58
N ASN A 223 0.02 21.52 8.63
CA ASN A 223 0.10 22.94 8.91
C ASN A 223 1.47 23.47 8.46
N ASP A 224 1.46 24.56 7.70
CA ASP A 224 2.66 25.31 7.36
C ASP A 224 2.43 26.77 7.70
N SER A 225 3.14 27.25 8.72
CA SER A 225 3.07 28.64 9.20
C SER A 225 1.65 29.14 9.52
N GLY A 226 0.78 28.25 10.03
CA GLY A 226 -0.60 28.57 10.41
C GLY A 226 -1.65 28.16 9.39
N ASP A 227 -1.27 27.88 8.14
CA ASP A 227 -2.19 27.51 7.06
C ASP A 227 -2.23 25.99 6.86
N SER A 228 -3.43 25.42 6.74
CA SER A 228 -3.60 24.03 6.32
C SER A 228 -3.37 23.89 4.83
N LYS A 229 -2.42 23.03 4.45
CA LYS A 229 -2.04 22.79 3.05
C LYS A 229 -1.93 21.29 2.75
N THR A 230 -2.24 20.88 1.52
CA THR A 230 -1.85 19.55 1.03
C THR A 230 -0.35 19.53 0.72
N LEU A 231 0.27 18.34 0.63
CA LEU A 231 1.67 18.26 0.21
C LEU A 231 1.85 18.81 -1.22
N LEU A 232 0.86 18.65 -2.12
CA LEU A 232 0.94 19.24 -3.45
C LEU A 232 1.04 20.77 -3.41
N GLN A 233 0.27 21.44 -2.54
CA GLN A 233 0.34 22.89 -2.39
C GLN A 233 1.72 23.33 -1.89
N LEU A 234 2.27 22.64 -0.88
CA LEU A 234 3.64 22.88 -0.39
C LEU A 234 4.69 22.69 -1.48
N ILE A 235 4.53 21.67 -2.34
CA ILE A 235 5.41 21.42 -3.48
C ILE A 235 5.31 22.55 -4.52
N GLN A 236 4.09 22.99 -4.85
CA GLN A 236 3.86 24.03 -5.84
C GLN A 236 4.42 25.38 -5.41
N GLU A 237 4.26 25.74 -4.14
CA GLU A 237 4.88 26.94 -3.55
C GLU A 237 6.40 26.85 -3.60
N LYS A 238 6.98 25.71 -3.19
CA LYS A 238 8.42 25.52 -3.26
C LYS A 238 8.97 25.60 -4.69
N ASN A 239 8.27 25.00 -5.65
CA ASN A 239 8.66 25.09 -7.06
C ASN A 239 8.61 26.54 -7.56
N ARG A 240 7.61 27.34 -7.14
CA ARG A 240 7.54 28.76 -7.48
C ARG A 240 8.74 29.53 -6.95
N GLU A 241 9.12 29.33 -5.69
CA GLU A 241 10.32 29.94 -5.09
C GLU A 241 11.60 29.56 -5.84
N GLN A 242 11.66 28.33 -6.34
CA GLN A 242 12.79 27.81 -7.12
C GLN A 242 12.75 28.20 -8.61
N GLY A 243 11.76 28.96 -9.07
CA GLY A 243 11.60 29.33 -10.49
C GLY A 243 11.21 28.16 -11.40
N ARG A 244 10.60 27.09 -10.85
CA ARG A 244 10.14 25.90 -11.57
C ARG A 244 8.63 25.97 -11.85
N SER A 245 8.18 25.23 -12.87
CA SER A 245 6.75 25.10 -13.15
C SER A 245 6.01 24.39 -12.00
N PRO A 246 4.73 24.74 -11.76
CA PRO A 246 3.92 24.06 -10.75
C PRO A 246 3.82 22.55 -11.02
N ALA A 247 3.90 21.74 -9.97
CA ALA A 247 3.69 20.29 -10.07
C ALA A 247 2.19 19.98 -10.25
N GLY A 248 1.88 18.96 -11.07
CA GLY A 248 0.51 18.48 -11.27
C GLY A 248 0.07 17.34 -10.33
N ARG A 249 1.01 16.77 -9.55
CA ARG A 249 0.76 15.71 -8.56
C ARG A 249 1.88 15.69 -7.52
N ALA A 250 1.62 15.16 -6.33
CA ALA A 250 2.59 15.14 -5.24
C ALA A 250 3.64 14.02 -5.37
N ASP A 251 3.25 12.81 -5.77
CA ASP A 251 4.14 11.63 -5.75
C ASP A 251 4.69 11.31 -4.35
N LEU A 252 3.80 11.32 -3.36
CA LEU A 252 4.11 11.18 -1.94
C LEU A 252 4.78 9.83 -1.61
N ARG A 253 5.78 9.88 -0.72
CA ARG A 253 6.33 8.72 0.00
C ARG A 253 6.60 9.09 1.45
N PHE A 254 6.39 8.13 2.35
CA PHE A 254 6.91 8.21 3.71
C PHE A 254 8.34 7.67 3.76
N GLY A 255 9.15 8.25 4.64
CA GLY A 255 10.44 7.71 5.05
C GLY A 255 10.52 7.68 6.57
N SER A 256 11.24 6.72 7.12
CA SER A 256 11.46 6.60 8.56
C SER A 256 12.89 7.02 8.90
N GLY A 257 13.04 7.75 10.00
CA GLY A 257 14.33 8.14 10.57
C GLY A 257 14.58 7.49 11.93
N PRO A 258 15.73 7.81 12.55
CA PRO A 258 15.98 7.43 13.94
C PRO A 258 14.94 8.06 14.88
N ASP A 259 14.83 7.49 16.09
CA ASP A 259 14.09 8.08 17.21
C ASP A 259 12.62 8.46 16.89
N GLY A 260 11.96 7.64 16.04
CA GLY A 260 10.55 7.86 15.70
C GLY A 260 10.31 9.03 14.73
N GLN A 261 11.32 9.48 14.00
CA GLN A 261 11.15 10.49 12.96
C GLN A 261 10.42 9.92 11.74
N VAL A 262 9.48 10.70 11.18
CA VAL A 262 8.80 10.39 9.92
C VAL A 262 9.00 11.54 8.94
N PHE A 263 9.38 11.22 7.72
CA PHE A 263 9.61 12.16 6.64
C PHE A 263 8.56 12.03 5.54
N LEU A 264 8.14 13.15 4.97
CA LEU A 264 7.46 13.22 3.68
C LEU A 264 8.46 13.53 2.58
N LEU A 265 8.51 12.63 1.61
CA LEU A 265 9.30 12.76 0.39
C LEU A 265 8.37 12.88 -0.81
N ASN A 266 8.89 13.49 -1.87
CA ASN A 266 8.20 13.65 -3.14
C ASN A 266 9.23 13.68 -4.30
N LYS A 267 8.74 13.62 -5.53
CA LYS A 267 9.60 13.61 -6.75
C LYS A 267 9.69 14.97 -7.46
N ARG A 268 9.14 16.03 -6.89
CA ARG A 268 8.72 17.23 -7.62
C ARG A 268 9.46 18.51 -7.26
N ASP A 269 9.95 18.65 -6.02
CA ASP A 269 10.64 19.86 -5.57
C ASP A 269 12.06 19.61 -5.01
N GLY A 270 12.41 18.36 -4.71
CA GLY A 270 13.70 17.99 -4.11
C GLY A 270 13.81 18.28 -2.61
N ILE A 271 12.69 18.52 -1.92
CA ILE A 271 12.64 18.79 -0.48
C ILE A 271 12.15 17.55 0.28
N ILE A 272 12.90 17.20 1.34
CA ILE A 272 12.48 16.24 2.36
C ILE A 272 11.89 17.05 3.53
N ARG A 273 10.68 16.70 3.95
CA ARG A 273 9.97 17.37 5.05
C ARG A 273 9.88 16.43 6.24
N LEU A 274 10.16 16.91 7.45
CA LEU A 274 10.00 16.16 8.69
C LEU A 274 8.60 16.43 9.27
N PHE A 275 7.89 15.39 9.70
CA PHE A 275 6.71 15.56 10.54
C PHE A 275 7.13 16.03 11.92
N VAL A 276 6.44 17.05 12.43
CA VAL A 276 6.63 17.58 13.78
C VAL A 276 5.28 17.67 14.48
N SER A 277 5.27 17.51 15.80
CA SER A 277 4.05 17.70 16.60
C SER A 277 3.56 19.14 16.48
N SER A 278 2.24 19.31 16.43
CA SER A 278 1.60 20.63 16.40
C SER A 278 1.75 21.40 17.71
N THR A 279 2.08 20.71 18.80
CA THR A 279 2.27 21.28 20.13
C THR A 279 3.73 21.60 20.46
N GLY A 280 4.66 21.21 19.59
CA GLY A 280 6.08 21.54 19.70
C GLY A 280 6.34 22.96 19.21
N SER A 281 6.65 23.86 20.12
CA SER A 281 7.14 25.21 19.79
C SER A 281 8.45 25.13 19.00
N LEU A 282 8.54 25.88 17.89
CA LEU A 282 9.80 26.23 17.24
C LEU A 282 10.68 27.09 18.16
#